data_AF-A0A937NBM8-F1
#
_entry.id   AF-A0A937NBM8-F1
#
_cell.length_a   1.000
_cell.length_b   1.000
_cell.length_c   1.000
_cell.angle_alpha   90.00
_cell.angle_beta   90.00
_cell.angle_gamma   90.00
#
_symmetry.space_group_name_H-M   'P 1'
#
loop_
_entity.id
_entity.type
_entity.pdbx_description
1 polymer ?
#
loop_
_entity_poly.entity_id
_entity_poly.type
_entity_poly.pdbx_seq_one_letter_code
_entity_poly.pdbx_strand_id
1 'polypeptide(L)'
;MLSKARFRSQRLTARLLLLAFVSLPTIGFAEDQPPSHDRGLRTILDESSYWRFHVTMRKPTVPTAALKAAGKEATEPAVLPVKVPYRHYPRIEHMETLPPPAGWLASDFDDADWPRARAGANWPGSVAQVAFAPAVRFSAGVLCLRGKFAVDDPTAVQNLTLSMRYRGGVVVYLNG
;
A
#
# COMPACT_ATOMS: atom_id res chain seq x y z
N MET A 1 28.08 15.19 -64.85
CA MET A 1 29.40 15.60 -64.33
C MET A 1 29.64 14.82 -63.04
N LEU A 2 30.40 13.71 -63.12
CA LEU A 2 30.77 12.84 -62.00
C LEU A 2 31.93 13.45 -61.21
N SER A 3 32.04 13.15 -59.90
CA SER A 3 33.30 12.72 -59.24
C SER A 3 33.10 12.68 -57.71
N LYS A 4 32.92 11.50 -57.11
CA LYS A 4 33.89 10.64 -56.39
C LYS A 4 34.07 10.95 -54.90
N ALA A 5 33.68 9.95 -54.10
CA ALA A 5 34.17 9.70 -52.76
C ALA A 5 35.69 9.48 -52.74
N ARG A 6 36.35 9.86 -51.63
CA ARG A 6 37.60 9.24 -51.18
C ARG A 6 37.63 9.11 -49.65
N PHE A 7 37.71 7.85 -49.25
CA PHE A 7 38.11 7.36 -47.93
C PHE A 7 39.60 7.66 -47.70
N ARG A 8 39.98 8.09 -46.49
CA ARG A 8 41.38 8.07 -46.03
C ARG A 8 41.44 7.49 -44.63
N SER A 9 42.02 6.30 -44.52
CA SER A 9 42.37 5.65 -43.26
C SER A 9 43.59 6.35 -42.66
N GLN A 10 43.55 6.65 -41.36
CA GLN A 10 44.76 6.87 -40.55
C GLN A 10 44.55 6.24 -39.17
N ARG A 11 45.70 5.87 -38.59
CA ARG A 11 45.90 4.70 -37.72
C ARG A 11 45.58 4.98 -36.25
N LEU A 12 45.35 3.88 -35.54
CA LEU A 12 45.24 3.75 -34.09
C LEU A 12 46.20 4.67 -33.32
N THR A 13 45.69 5.28 -32.26
CA THR A 13 46.46 5.44 -31.03
C THR A 13 45.48 5.27 -29.87
N ALA A 14 45.46 4.07 -29.28
CA ALA A 14 44.72 3.80 -28.06
C ALA A 14 45.39 4.56 -26.91
N ARG A 15 44.72 5.58 -26.38
CA ARG A 15 45.05 6.16 -25.07
C ARG A 15 44.07 5.58 -24.06
N LEU A 16 44.59 4.63 -23.29
CA LEU A 16 43.98 4.08 -22.09
C LEU A 16 43.80 5.22 -21.08
N LEU A 17 42.56 5.71 -20.93
CA LEU A 17 42.21 6.68 -19.90
C LEU A 17 41.68 5.88 -18.70
N LEU A 18 42.52 5.73 -17.69
CA LEU A 18 42.18 5.14 -16.41
C LEU A 18 41.24 6.11 -15.68
N LEU A 19 39.93 5.95 -15.85
CA LEU A 19 38.92 6.64 -15.04
C LEU A 19 38.83 5.94 -13.68
N ALA A 20 39.43 6.56 -12.68
CA ALA A 20 39.21 6.22 -11.29
C ALA A 20 37.72 6.39 -10.97
N PHE A 21 37.01 5.29 -10.73
CA PHE A 21 35.68 5.32 -10.16
C PHE A 21 35.79 5.79 -8.71
N VAL A 22 35.54 7.07 -8.48
CA VAL A 22 35.17 7.56 -7.16
C VAL A 22 33.81 6.94 -6.85
N SER A 23 33.81 5.96 -5.95
CA SER A 23 32.59 5.34 -5.42
C SER A 23 31.76 6.42 -4.72
N LEU A 24 30.73 6.91 -5.41
CA LEU A 24 29.63 7.61 -4.76
C LEU A 24 28.93 6.60 -3.84
N PRO A 25 28.64 6.93 -2.57
CA PRO A 25 27.88 6.03 -1.73
C PRO A 25 26.51 5.82 -2.40
N THR A 26 26.27 4.58 -2.82
CA THR A 26 24.95 4.12 -3.20
C THR A 26 24.04 4.42 -2.03
N ILE A 27 23.12 5.38 -2.18
CA ILE A 27 21.96 5.48 -1.30
C ILE A 27 21.18 4.20 -1.57
N GLY A 28 21.48 3.16 -0.78
CA GLY A 28 20.71 1.94 -0.77
C GLY A 28 19.30 2.33 -0.33
N PHE A 29 18.33 2.18 -1.22
CA PHE A 29 16.99 1.87 -0.74
C PHE A 29 17.16 0.60 0.10
N ALA A 30 16.96 0.71 1.41
CA ALA A 30 16.87 -0.46 2.25
C ALA A 30 15.81 -1.36 1.61
N GLU A 31 16.27 -2.46 1.01
CA GLU A 31 15.40 -3.57 0.68
C GLU A 31 14.79 -3.97 2.01
N ASP A 32 13.48 -3.79 2.13
CA ASP A 32 12.74 -4.07 3.34
C ASP A 32 12.83 -5.57 3.56
N GLN A 33 13.86 -5.97 4.30
CA GLN A 33 14.17 -7.36 4.57
C GLN A 33 12.91 -7.93 5.23
N PRO A 34 12.28 -8.97 4.65
CA PRO A 34 11.06 -9.52 5.23
C PRO A 34 11.36 -9.89 6.69
N PRO A 35 10.44 -9.64 7.63
CA PRO A 35 10.66 -9.92 9.03
C PRO A 35 11.20 -11.34 9.17
N SER A 36 12.36 -11.47 9.81
CA SER A 36 12.99 -12.77 10.04
C SER A 36 11.96 -13.70 10.68
N HIS A 37 11.57 -14.77 9.98
CA HIS A 37 10.78 -15.82 10.58
C HIS A 37 11.60 -16.41 11.73
N ASP A 38 11.20 -16.08 12.95
CA ASP A 38 11.86 -16.60 14.14
C ASP A 38 11.74 -18.12 14.14
N ARG A 39 12.85 -18.84 14.25
CA ARG A 39 12.89 -20.31 14.10
C ARG A 39 12.13 -20.94 15.27
N GLY A 40 10.84 -21.19 15.07
CA GLY A 40 9.93 -21.74 16.07
C GLY A 40 8.50 -21.17 15.98
N LEU A 41 8.31 -20.02 15.32
CA LEU A 41 6.98 -19.46 15.12
C LEU A 41 6.24 -20.16 13.96
N ARG A 42 4.99 -20.53 14.22
CA ARG A 42 4.08 -21.02 13.18
C ARG A 42 3.29 -19.85 12.59
N THR A 43 3.47 -19.59 11.30
CA THR A 43 2.62 -18.66 10.57
C THR A 43 1.22 -19.27 10.41
N ILE A 44 0.21 -18.62 11.00
CA ILE A 44 -1.20 -19.03 10.94
C ILE A 44 -2.03 -18.19 9.97
N LEU A 45 -1.64 -16.93 9.76
CA LEU A 45 -2.21 -16.01 8.77
C LEU A 45 -1.08 -15.17 8.18
N ASP A 46 -1.15 -14.95 6.88
CA ASP A 46 -0.16 -14.16 6.13
C ASP A 46 -0.81 -13.46 4.91
N GLU A 47 0.04 -12.88 4.07
CA GLU A 47 -0.35 -12.24 2.82
C GLU A 47 -1.00 -13.19 1.79
N SER A 48 -0.69 -14.49 1.87
CA SER A 48 -1.29 -15.50 1.01
C SER A 48 -2.64 -15.98 1.53
N SER A 49 -2.92 -15.80 2.81
CA SER A 49 -4.16 -16.22 3.47
C SER A 49 -5.36 -15.42 2.96
N TYR A 50 -6.55 -16.01 3.05
CA TYR A 50 -7.79 -15.30 2.71
C TYR A 50 -8.26 -14.45 3.89
N TRP A 51 -8.59 -13.20 3.59
CA TRP A 51 -9.15 -12.23 4.52
C TRP A 51 -10.51 -11.77 4.02
N ARG A 52 -11.44 -11.58 4.94
CA ARG A 52 -12.66 -10.82 4.70
C ARG A 52 -12.33 -9.34 4.89
N PHE A 53 -12.85 -8.47 4.04
CA PHE A 53 -12.55 -7.05 4.15
C PHE A 53 -13.76 -6.16 3.87
N HIS A 54 -13.78 -5.01 4.53
CA HIS A 54 -14.76 -3.94 4.30
C HIS A 54 -14.01 -2.63 4.12
N VAL A 55 -14.43 -1.83 3.13
CA VAL A 55 -13.84 -0.51 2.86
C VAL A 55 -14.89 0.56 3.12
N THR A 56 -14.57 1.45 4.06
CA THR A 56 -15.36 2.66 4.27
C THR A 56 -14.78 3.80 3.45
N MET A 57 -15.55 4.32 2.51
CA MET A 57 -15.17 5.45 1.66
C MET A 57 -15.55 6.77 2.34
N ARG A 58 -14.65 7.74 2.33
CA ARG A 58 -14.81 9.09 2.87
C ARG A 58 -14.13 10.10 1.94
N LYS A 59 -14.71 11.29 1.85
CA LYS A 59 -14.09 12.39 1.10
C LYS A 59 -12.73 12.74 1.73
N PRO A 60 -11.64 12.83 0.95
CA PRO A 60 -10.38 13.33 1.46
C PRO A 60 -10.53 14.82 1.74
N THR A 61 -10.58 15.24 3.00
CA THR A 61 -10.78 16.65 3.38
C THR A 61 -9.54 17.24 4.04
N VAL A 62 -9.25 18.50 3.75
CA VAL A 62 -8.30 19.32 4.48
C VAL A 62 -9.04 20.04 5.61
N PRO A 63 -8.66 19.83 6.89
CA PRO A 63 -9.30 20.51 8.01
C PRO A 63 -9.19 22.04 7.92
N THR A 64 -10.19 22.75 8.43
CA THR A 64 -10.22 24.23 8.47
C THR A 64 -8.99 24.82 9.15
N ALA A 65 -8.52 24.19 10.24
CA ALA A 65 -7.30 24.60 10.93
C ALA A 65 -6.07 24.60 10.02
N ALA A 66 -5.92 23.57 9.17
CA ALA A 66 -4.81 23.47 8.23
C ALA A 66 -4.92 24.51 7.09
N LEU A 67 -6.13 24.81 6.63
CA LEU A 67 -6.38 25.86 5.63
C LEU A 67 -6.04 27.24 6.18
N LYS A 68 -6.49 27.56 7.40
CA LYS A 68 -6.18 28.82 8.09
C LYS A 68 -4.68 28.99 8.35
N ALA A 69 -4.01 27.92 8.78
CA ALA A 69 -2.55 27.93 8.96
C ALA A 69 -1.80 28.22 7.64
N ALA A 70 -2.39 27.85 6.49
CA ALA A 70 -1.87 28.18 5.16
C ALA A 70 -2.31 29.56 4.64
N GLY A 71 -2.88 30.42 5.48
CA GLY A 71 -3.34 31.77 5.11
C GLY A 71 -4.62 31.81 4.27
N LYS A 72 -5.38 30.70 4.22
CA LYS A 72 -6.66 30.65 3.50
C LYS A 72 -7.81 30.91 4.45
N GLU A 73 -8.74 31.77 4.03
CA GLU A 73 -10.04 31.88 4.69
C GLU A 73 -10.84 30.59 4.47
N ALA A 74 -11.28 29.96 5.56
CA ALA A 74 -12.05 28.72 5.51
C ALA A 74 -13.00 28.63 6.71
N THR A 75 -14.29 28.45 6.44
CA THR A 75 -15.35 28.17 7.42
C THR A 75 -15.67 26.68 7.53
N GLU A 76 -15.41 25.91 6.48
CA GLU A 76 -15.66 24.46 6.39
C GLU A 76 -14.45 23.70 5.83
N PRO A 77 -14.31 22.39 6.10
CA PRO A 77 -13.27 21.56 5.49
C PRO A 77 -13.39 21.54 3.97
N ALA A 78 -12.26 21.68 3.27
CA ALA A 78 -12.24 21.62 1.81
C ALA A 78 -11.93 20.19 1.34
N VAL A 79 -12.65 19.70 0.33
CA VAL A 79 -12.30 18.43 -0.32
C VAL A 79 -11.02 18.60 -1.14
N LEU A 80 -10.07 17.67 -0.97
CA LEU A 80 -8.84 17.63 -1.73
C LEU A 80 -9.14 17.12 -3.15
N PRO A 81 -8.93 17.92 -4.21
CA PRO A 81 -9.17 17.46 -5.57
C PRO A 81 -8.15 16.37 -5.93
N VAL A 82 -8.66 15.27 -6.47
CA VAL A 82 -7.84 14.11 -6.87
C VAL A 82 -7.63 14.15 -8.37
N LYS A 83 -6.36 14.12 -8.80
CA LYS A 83 -5.98 13.99 -10.21
C LYS A 83 -5.22 12.69 -10.41
N VAL A 84 -5.74 11.83 -11.28
CA VAL A 84 -5.07 10.59 -11.70
C VAL A 84 -4.41 10.84 -13.06
N PRO A 85 -3.08 10.73 -13.21
CA PRO A 85 -2.38 11.18 -14.42
C PRO A 85 -2.80 10.47 -15.71
N TYR A 86 -3.20 9.20 -15.61
CA TYR A 86 -3.39 8.31 -16.76
C TYR A 86 -4.86 8.03 -17.10
N ARG A 87 -5.82 8.52 -16.30
CA ARG A 87 -7.24 8.28 -16.55
C ARG A 87 -8.10 9.32 -15.83
N HIS A 88 -9.16 9.77 -16.49
CA HIS A 88 -10.16 10.64 -15.87
C HIS A 88 -11.16 9.82 -15.05
N TYR A 89 -11.27 10.12 -13.76
CA TYR A 89 -12.28 9.56 -12.86
C TYR A 89 -13.06 10.71 -12.22
N PRO A 90 -14.19 11.14 -12.81
CA PRO A 90 -14.92 12.30 -12.30
C PRO A 90 -15.49 11.99 -10.91
N ARG A 91 -15.28 12.91 -9.97
CA ARG A 91 -15.82 12.86 -8.59
C ARG A 91 -15.36 11.65 -7.76
N ILE A 92 -14.19 11.09 -8.06
CA ILE A 92 -13.59 9.98 -7.31
C ILE A 92 -13.38 10.32 -5.82
N GLU A 93 -13.16 11.60 -5.53
CA GLU A 93 -13.00 12.23 -4.21
C GLU A 93 -14.33 12.42 -3.45
N HIS A 94 -15.48 12.17 -4.08
CA HIS A 94 -16.81 12.33 -3.48
C HIS A 94 -17.46 11.00 -3.07
N MET A 95 -16.74 9.88 -3.16
CA MET A 95 -17.29 8.57 -2.79
C MET A 95 -17.44 8.44 -1.28
N GLU A 96 -18.61 7.96 -0.86
CA GLU A 96 -18.93 7.68 0.53
C GLU A 96 -19.69 6.37 0.64
N THR A 97 -19.38 5.57 1.65
CA THR A 97 -20.10 4.33 1.96
C THR A 97 -20.50 4.27 3.43
N LEU A 98 -21.40 3.38 3.79
CA LEU A 98 -21.72 3.14 5.19
C LEU A 98 -20.49 2.63 5.96
N PRO A 99 -20.34 2.97 7.25
CA PRO A 99 -19.34 2.34 8.09
C PRO A 99 -19.55 0.81 8.14
N PRO A 100 -18.57 0.03 8.61
CA PRO A 100 -18.82 -1.39 8.89
C PRO A 100 -20.01 -1.52 9.85
N PRO A 101 -20.79 -2.62 9.77
CA PRO A 101 -21.89 -2.85 10.68
C PRO A 101 -21.48 -2.72 12.15
N ALA A 102 -22.42 -2.29 13.00
CA ALA A 102 -22.17 -2.27 14.44
C ALA A 102 -21.84 -3.68 14.94
N GLY A 103 -20.95 -3.79 15.93
CA GLY A 103 -20.54 -5.08 16.48
C GLY A 103 -19.59 -5.90 15.59
N TRP A 104 -19.11 -5.37 14.46
CA TRP A 104 -18.20 -6.09 13.56
C TRP A 104 -16.88 -6.56 14.21
N LEU A 105 -16.53 -6.04 15.39
CA LEU A 105 -15.35 -6.47 16.16
C LEU A 105 -15.58 -7.79 16.90
N ALA A 106 -16.84 -8.17 17.14
CA ALA A 106 -17.16 -9.38 17.87
C ALA A 106 -16.63 -10.64 17.16
N SER A 107 -16.26 -11.64 17.96
CA SER A 107 -15.72 -12.91 17.48
C SER A 107 -16.77 -13.71 16.70
N ASP A 108 -18.04 -13.59 17.07
CA ASP A 108 -19.20 -14.26 16.48
C ASP A 108 -19.88 -13.46 15.35
N PHE A 109 -19.39 -12.27 15.02
CA PHE A 109 -19.92 -11.47 13.92
C PHE A 109 -19.89 -12.24 12.59
N ASP A 110 -21.05 -12.30 11.93
CA ASP A 110 -21.21 -12.88 10.60
C ASP A 110 -20.69 -11.93 9.53
N ASP A 111 -19.54 -12.31 8.95
CA ASP A 111 -18.84 -11.60 7.89
C ASP A 111 -19.00 -12.28 6.52
N ALA A 112 -20.03 -13.13 6.33
CA ALA A 112 -20.27 -13.84 5.09
C ALA A 112 -20.42 -12.90 3.87
N ASP A 113 -21.09 -11.75 4.08
CA ASP A 113 -21.34 -10.74 3.06
C ASP A 113 -20.12 -9.87 2.73
N TRP A 114 -19.05 -9.94 3.53
CA TRP A 114 -17.83 -9.19 3.23
C TRP A 114 -17.07 -9.85 2.09
N PRO A 115 -16.58 -9.11 1.09
CA PRO A 115 -15.70 -9.65 0.07
C PRO A 115 -14.51 -10.43 0.67
N ARG A 116 -14.13 -11.54 0.02
CA ARG A 116 -13.00 -12.38 0.43
C ARG A 116 -11.91 -12.34 -0.61
N ALA A 117 -10.70 -11.99 -0.21
CA ALA A 117 -9.53 -11.97 -1.08
C ALA A 117 -8.25 -12.33 -0.30
N ARG A 118 -7.18 -12.68 -1.02
CA ARG A 118 -5.86 -12.79 -0.38
C ARG A 118 -5.34 -11.40 -0.01
N ALA A 119 -4.53 -11.27 1.05
CA ALA A 119 -4.10 -9.96 1.52
C ALA A 119 -3.02 -9.31 0.63
N GLY A 120 -2.01 -10.06 0.21
CA GLY A 120 -0.80 -9.55 -0.43
C GLY A 120 -0.96 -9.14 -1.90
N ALA A 121 -0.21 -8.11 -2.30
CA ALA A 121 -0.30 -7.48 -3.63
C ALA A 121 0.08 -8.40 -4.81
N ASN A 122 0.77 -9.51 -4.53
CA ASN A 122 1.19 -10.52 -5.52
C ASN A 122 0.00 -11.33 -6.08
N TRP A 123 -1.19 -11.20 -5.49
CA TRP A 123 -2.38 -11.90 -5.92
C TRP A 123 -3.33 -10.98 -6.69
N PRO A 124 -3.74 -11.34 -7.92
CA PRO A 124 -4.78 -10.63 -8.65
C PRO A 124 -6.06 -10.50 -7.82
N GLY A 125 -6.57 -9.28 -7.68
CA GLY A 125 -7.79 -9.01 -6.89
C GLY A 125 -7.58 -9.12 -5.38
N SER A 126 -6.34 -9.10 -4.89
CA SER A 126 -6.03 -9.05 -3.45
C SER A 126 -6.59 -7.81 -2.78
N VAL A 127 -6.72 -7.89 -1.45
CA VAL A 127 -7.04 -6.75 -0.59
C VAL A 127 -6.09 -5.58 -0.87
N ALA A 128 -4.78 -5.83 -0.96
CA ALA A 128 -3.81 -4.79 -1.28
C ALA A 128 -4.08 -4.17 -2.66
N GLN A 129 -4.31 -4.95 -3.70
CA GLN A 129 -4.63 -4.41 -5.03
C GLN A 129 -5.93 -3.58 -5.03
N VAL A 130 -6.97 -4.03 -4.32
CA VAL A 130 -8.21 -3.27 -4.16
C VAL A 130 -7.94 -1.96 -3.41
N ALA A 131 -7.19 -2.00 -2.30
CA ALA A 131 -6.85 -0.82 -1.52
C ALA A 131 -6.02 0.21 -2.32
N PHE A 132 -5.19 -0.25 -3.26
CA PHE A 132 -4.39 0.60 -4.14
C PHE A 132 -5.07 1.00 -5.45
N ALA A 133 -6.26 0.46 -5.75
CA ALA A 133 -7.04 0.88 -6.90
C ALA A 133 -7.38 2.38 -6.77
N PRO A 134 -7.38 3.18 -7.86
CA PRO A 134 -7.52 4.63 -7.78
C PRO A 134 -8.73 5.08 -6.97
N ALA A 135 -9.88 4.46 -7.19
CA ALA A 135 -11.11 4.77 -6.46
C ALA A 135 -10.93 4.63 -4.95
N VAL A 136 -10.40 3.49 -4.52
CA VAL A 136 -10.23 3.17 -3.10
C VAL A 136 -9.12 4.01 -2.48
N ARG A 137 -7.93 4.05 -3.10
CA ARG A 137 -6.73 4.69 -2.54
C ARG A 137 -6.94 6.15 -2.14
N PHE A 138 -7.70 6.92 -2.91
CA PHE A 138 -7.85 8.35 -2.67
C PHE A 138 -9.00 8.71 -1.74
N SER A 139 -9.97 7.81 -1.58
CA SER A 139 -11.18 8.07 -0.80
C SER A 139 -11.44 7.01 0.27
N ALA A 140 -10.49 6.12 0.58
CA ALA A 140 -10.62 5.19 1.69
C ALA A 140 -10.38 5.91 3.02
N GLY A 141 -11.40 5.91 3.88
CA GLY A 141 -11.29 6.36 5.26
C GLY A 141 -10.83 5.25 6.20
N VAL A 142 -11.37 4.03 6.04
CA VAL A 142 -11.06 2.87 6.88
C VAL A 142 -11.04 1.60 6.02
N LEU A 143 -10.00 0.77 6.22
CA LEU A 143 -9.95 -0.61 5.73
C LEU A 143 -10.07 -1.55 6.94
N CYS A 144 -11.18 -2.28 7.01
CA CYS A 144 -11.38 -3.33 8.02
C CYS A 144 -10.96 -4.67 7.42
N LEU A 145 -10.15 -5.44 8.16
CA LEU A 145 -9.73 -6.79 7.80
C LEU A 145 -10.14 -7.76 8.89
N ARG A 146 -10.70 -8.90 8.51
CA ARG A 146 -11.04 -10.01 9.41
C ARG A 146 -10.39 -11.30 8.90
N GLY A 147 -9.58 -11.88 9.77
CA GLY A 147 -8.96 -13.19 9.59
C GLY A 147 -9.42 -14.10 10.72
N LYS A 148 -9.75 -15.35 10.39
CA LYS A 148 -10.15 -16.38 11.35
C LYS A 148 -9.16 -17.52 11.25
N PHE A 149 -8.72 -18.06 12.39
CA PHE A 149 -7.87 -19.23 12.48
C PHE A 149 -8.34 -20.11 13.64
N ALA A 150 -8.11 -21.41 13.52
CA ALA A 150 -8.43 -22.36 14.57
C ALA A 150 -7.20 -22.62 15.46
N VAL A 151 -7.45 -22.78 16.75
CA VAL A 151 -6.46 -23.23 17.73
C VAL A 151 -7.11 -24.37 18.49
N ASP A 152 -6.54 -25.57 18.35
CA ASP A 152 -7.12 -26.78 18.95
C ASP A 152 -7.05 -26.74 20.49
N ASP A 153 -5.92 -26.27 21.03
CA ASP A 153 -5.72 -26.04 22.46
C ASP A 153 -5.23 -24.60 22.70
N PRO A 154 -6.13 -23.66 23.03
CA PRO A 154 -5.76 -22.29 23.34
C PRO A 154 -4.82 -22.15 24.53
N THR A 155 -4.82 -23.10 25.47
CA THR A 155 -3.98 -23.04 26.67
C THR A 155 -2.51 -23.37 26.37
N ALA A 156 -2.25 -24.04 25.25
CA ALA A 156 -0.90 -24.30 24.75
C ALA A 156 -0.28 -23.10 24.01
N VAL A 157 -1.06 -22.05 23.72
CA VAL A 157 -0.56 -20.85 23.02
C VAL A 157 0.18 -19.95 23.99
N GLN A 158 1.51 -19.92 23.87
CA GLN A 158 2.36 -19.10 24.74
C GLN A 158 2.44 -17.64 24.25
N ASN A 159 2.56 -17.45 22.92
CA ASN A 159 2.75 -16.13 22.31
C ASN A 159 2.00 -16.04 20.98
N LEU A 160 1.45 -14.87 20.69
CA LEU A 160 0.94 -14.49 19.38
C LEU A 160 1.65 -13.21 18.93
N THR A 161 2.25 -13.28 17.74
CA THR A 161 2.99 -12.16 17.15
C THR A 161 2.29 -11.71 15.90
N LEU A 162 2.10 -10.40 15.77
CA LEU A 162 1.61 -9.76 14.56
C LEU A 162 2.68 -8.82 14.01
N SER A 163 3.10 -9.06 12.79
CA SER A 163 3.98 -8.17 12.03
C SER A 163 3.20 -7.60 10.84
N MET A 164 3.26 -6.29 10.65
CA MET A 164 2.60 -5.64 9.52
C MET A 164 3.26 -4.33 9.14
N ARG A 165 3.03 -3.92 7.90
CA ARG A 165 3.29 -2.55 7.41
C ARG A 165 1.96 -1.86 7.17
N TYR A 166 1.85 -0.62 7.61
CA TYR A 166 0.64 0.18 7.45
C TYR A 166 0.98 1.62 7.08
N ARG A 167 -0.01 2.33 6.54
CA ARG A 167 0.04 3.77 6.26
C ARG A 167 -1.13 4.44 6.95
N GLY A 168 -0.86 5.46 7.77
CA GLY A 168 -1.87 6.12 8.60
C GLY A 168 -1.83 5.57 10.02
N GLY A 169 -2.94 5.01 10.49
CA GLY A 169 -3.04 4.35 11.79
C GLY A 169 -3.64 2.96 11.67
N VAL A 170 -3.37 2.11 12.66
CA VAL A 170 -3.94 0.77 12.77
C VAL A 170 -4.41 0.52 14.20
N VAL A 171 -5.52 -0.19 14.32
CA VAL A 171 -6.00 -0.76 15.59
C VAL A 171 -6.24 -2.24 15.33
N VAL A 172 -5.78 -3.08 16.25
CA VAL A 172 -5.86 -4.54 16.14
C VAL A 172 -6.64 -5.07 17.31
N TYR A 173 -7.56 -5.98 17.01
CA TYR A 173 -8.44 -6.66 17.96
C TYR A 173 -8.21 -8.17 17.83
N LEU A 174 -8.25 -8.88 18.95
CA LEU A 174 -8.14 -10.33 18.97
C LEU A 174 -9.29 -10.86 19.83
N ASN A 175 -10.31 -11.42 19.16
CA ASN A 175 -11.56 -11.89 19.77
C ASN A 175 -12.41 -10.78 20.44
N GLY A 176 -12.35 -9.55 19.91
CA GLY A 176 -13.01 -8.35 20.44
C GLY A 176 -12.01 -7.28 20.86
#